data_AF-I8IFX4-F1
#
_entry.id   AF-I8IFX4-F1
#
_cell.length_a   1.000
_cell.length_b   1.000
_cell.length_c   1.000
_cell.angle_alpha   90.00
_cell.angle_beta   90.00
_cell.angle_gamma   90.00
#
_symmetry.space_group_name_H-M   'P 1'
#
loop_
_entity.id
_entity.type
_entity.pdbx_description
1 polymer ?
#
loop_
_entity_poly.entity_id
_entity_poly.type
_entity_poly.pdbx_seq_one_letter_code
_entity_poly.pdbx_strand_id
1 'polypeptide(L)'
;MDPSTYPYGDGKTGDATNFGIFKQNWMMLRTSATEFLGQKTEDVKNGEVLNTNLEKDIKARHDGEKKYGFDVWYAGHRNGASGLENPNTQDINNYKSAVKWIKSQIESDKKYQSDDTRFWVDVVAI
;
A
#
# COMPACT_ATOMS: atom_id res chain seq x y z
N MET A 1 -10.49 -1.88 5.63
CA MET A 1 -10.28 -3.27 5.15
C MET A 1 -9.61 -4.01 6.30
N ASP A 2 -10.01 -5.25 6.58
CA ASP A 2 -9.41 -6.06 7.64
C ASP A 2 -8.41 -7.06 6.99
N PRO A 3 -7.15 -7.16 7.43
CA PRO A 3 -6.17 -8.06 6.84
C PRO A 3 -6.56 -9.55 6.88
N SER A 4 -7.48 -9.93 7.77
CA SER A 4 -8.04 -11.29 7.81
C SER A 4 -9.03 -11.61 6.69
N THR A 5 -9.44 -10.60 5.91
CA THR A 5 -10.45 -10.75 4.83
C THR A 5 -9.87 -11.01 3.45
N TYR A 6 -8.54 -11.04 3.30
CA TYR A 6 -7.88 -11.40 2.04
C TYR A 6 -6.90 -12.57 2.26
N PRO A 7 -6.59 -13.38 1.22
CA PRO A 7 -5.65 -14.50 1.33
C PRO A 7 -4.31 -14.03 1.88
N TYR A 8 -3.62 -14.85 2.69
CA TYR A 8 -2.31 -14.49 3.20
C TYR A 8 -1.38 -14.00 2.08
N GLY A 9 -0.72 -12.86 2.29
CA GLY A 9 0.16 -12.26 1.30
C GLY A 9 -0.52 -11.79 0.02
N ASP A 10 -1.86 -11.73 -0.01
CA ASP A 10 -2.69 -11.58 -1.21
C ASP A 10 -2.39 -12.66 -2.28
N GLY A 11 -2.00 -13.86 -1.83
CA GLY A 11 -1.59 -14.97 -2.70
C GLY A 11 -0.19 -14.81 -3.33
N LYS A 12 0.56 -13.78 -2.94
CA LYS A 12 1.90 -13.46 -3.45
C LYS A 12 2.99 -13.90 -2.46
N THR A 13 4.23 -14.02 -2.96
CA THR A 13 5.40 -14.47 -2.18
C THR A 13 6.61 -13.55 -2.35
N GLY A 14 7.57 -13.63 -1.42
CA GLY A 14 8.79 -12.82 -1.44
C GLY A 14 8.48 -11.33 -1.40
N ASP A 15 9.18 -10.55 -2.23
CA ASP A 15 9.05 -9.09 -2.31
C ASP A 15 7.65 -8.60 -2.72
N ALA A 16 6.84 -9.45 -3.35
CA ALA A 16 5.49 -9.14 -3.77
C ALA A 16 4.43 -9.41 -2.68
N THR A 17 4.79 -10.09 -1.58
CA THR A 17 3.86 -10.43 -0.48
C THR A 17 3.23 -9.17 0.10
N ASN A 18 1.92 -9.15 0.27
CA ASN A 18 1.18 -7.99 0.77
C ASN A 18 0.75 -8.12 2.24
N PHE A 19 0.89 -7.03 3.00
CA PHE A 19 0.52 -6.95 4.42
C PHE A 19 -0.30 -5.70 4.74
N GLY A 20 -1.02 -5.74 5.87
CA GLY A 20 -1.77 -4.62 6.41
C GLY A 20 -3.04 -4.27 5.63
N ILE A 21 -3.72 -3.20 6.05
CA ILE A 21 -4.96 -2.74 5.43
C ILE A 21 -4.72 -2.05 4.08
N PHE A 22 -3.51 -1.56 3.87
CA PHE A 22 -3.08 -0.93 2.62
C PHE A 22 -2.53 -1.94 1.60
N LYS A 23 -2.40 -3.23 1.95
CA LYS A 23 -1.74 -4.26 1.11
C LYS A 23 -0.33 -3.84 0.65
N GLN A 24 0.49 -3.33 1.57
CA GLN A 24 1.86 -2.90 1.27
C GLN A 24 2.71 -4.11 0.89
N ASN A 25 3.42 -4.04 -0.24
CA ASN A 25 4.32 -5.12 -0.66
C ASN A 25 5.64 -5.12 0.15
N TRP A 26 6.21 -6.31 0.37
CA TRP A 26 7.40 -6.48 1.19
C TRP A 26 8.62 -5.71 0.68
N MET A 27 8.78 -5.56 -0.64
CA MET A 27 9.86 -4.73 -1.21
C MET A 27 9.76 -3.28 -0.72
N MET A 28 8.58 -2.66 -0.83
CA MET A 28 8.40 -1.28 -0.37
C MET A 28 8.63 -1.17 1.14
N LEU A 29 8.17 -2.15 1.92
CA LEU A 29 8.36 -2.17 3.38
C LEU A 29 9.85 -2.23 3.75
N ARG A 30 10.57 -3.26 3.30
CA ARG A 30 11.98 -3.49 3.67
C ARG A 30 12.95 -2.44 3.12
N THR A 31 12.52 -1.68 2.12
CA THR A 31 13.32 -0.59 1.53
C THR A 31 12.97 0.79 2.07
N SER A 32 11.87 0.96 2.84
CA SER A 32 11.45 2.31 3.25
C SER A 32 10.89 2.47 4.66
N ALA A 33 10.25 1.44 5.21
CA ALA A 33 9.70 1.51 6.57
C ALA A 33 10.82 1.33 7.60
N THR A 34 10.86 2.21 8.61
CA THR A 34 11.95 2.21 9.62
C THR A 34 12.09 0.86 10.33
N GLU A 35 10.97 0.18 10.57
CA GLU A 35 10.93 -1.13 11.24
C GLU A 35 11.57 -2.26 10.43
N PHE A 36 11.53 -2.17 9.09
CA PHE A 36 11.98 -3.24 8.19
C PHE A 36 13.19 -2.84 7.35
N LEU A 37 13.70 -1.62 7.53
CA LEU A 37 14.71 -1.03 6.66
C LEU A 37 15.98 -1.89 6.62
N GLY A 38 16.35 -2.35 5.44
CA GLY A 38 17.56 -3.16 5.22
C GLY A 38 17.37 -4.66 5.43
N GLN A 39 16.16 -5.11 5.76
CA GLN A 39 15.84 -6.54 5.78
C GLN A 39 15.86 -7.14 4.38
N LYS A 40 16.06 -8.45 4.33
CA LYS A 40 16.16 -9.21 3.08
C LYS A 40 14.79 -9.71 2.62
N THR A 41 14.72 -10.24 1.41
CA THR A 41 13.49 -10.83 0.87
C THR A 41 13.06 -12.07 1.66
N GLU A 42 14.02 -12.82 2.22
CA GLU A 42 13.75 -14.02 3.04
C GLU A 42 13.11 -13.69 4.40
N ASP A 43 13.27 -12.45 4.86
CA ASP A 43 12.72 -11.94 6.12
C ASP A 43 11.23 -11.55 6.00
N VAL A 44 10.57 -11.88 4.89
CA VAL A 44 9.19 -11.48 4.54
C VAL A 44 8.16 -11.72 5.64
N LYS A 45 8.33 -12.77 6.45
CA LYS A 45 7.45 -13.07 7.57
C LYS A 45 7.41 -11.97 8.63
N ASN A 46 8.45 -11.14 8.74
CA ASN A 46 8.45 -10.01 9.67
C ASN A 46 7.36 -8.98 9.34
N GLY A 47 6.91 -8.91 8.08
CA GLY A 47 5.78 -8.06 7.68
C GLY A 47 4.42 -8.47 8.26
N GLU A 48 4.26 -9.70 8.76
CA GLU A 48 3.01 -10.20 9.32
C GLU A 48 2.50 -9.37 10.50
N VAL A 49 3.40 -8.69 11.23
CA VAL A 49 3.05 -7.81 12.34
C VAL A 49 2.09 -6.69 11.92
N LEU A 50 2.11 -6.28 10.65
CA LEU A 50 1.22 -5.23 10.12
C LEU A 50 -0.23 -5.72 9.97
N ASN A 51 -0.46 -7.03 9.93
CA ASN A 51 -1.81 -7.58 9.84
C ASN A 51 -2.58 -7.46 11.16
N THR A 52 -1.88 -7.29 12.28
CA THR A 52 -2.47 -7.24 13.63
C THR A 52 -2.18 -5.94 14.38
N ASN A 53 -1.27 -5.10 13.87
CA ASN A 53 -0.92 -3.82 14.48
C ASN A 53 -1.15 -2.66 13.51
N LEU A 54 -2.30 -2.01 13.64
CA LEU A 54 -2.71 -0.89 12.79
C LEU A 54 -1.78 0.32 12.90
N GLU A 55 -1.26 0.61 14.10
CA GLU A 55 -0.34 1.74 14.30
C GLU A 55 0.96 1.54 13.50
N LYS A 56 1.52 0.33 13.55
CA LYS A 56 2.70 -0.03 12.76
C LYS A 56 2.42 0.01 11.26
N ASP A 57 1.26 -0.47 10.82
CA ASP A 57 0.86 -0.45 9.41
C ASP A 57 0.78 0.99 8.86
N ILE A 58 0.08 1.87 9.59
CA ILE A 58 -0.02 3.31 9.26
C ILE A 58 1.37 3.93 9.24
N LYS A 59 2.19 3.69 10.26
CA LYS A 59 3.55 4.23 10.32
C LYS A 59 4.41 3.76 9.15
N ALA A 60 4.39 2.48 8.80
CA ALA A 60 5.16 1.93 7.68
C ALA A 60 4.76 2.59 6.35
N ARG A 61 3.47 2.82 6.14
CA ARG A 61 2.95 3.52 4.96
C ARG A 61 3.46 4.97 4.89
N HIS A 62 3.44 5.69 6.01
CA HIS A 62 3.97 7.05 6.10
C HIS A 62 5.49 7.11 5.91
N ASP A 63 6.25 6.17 6.47
CA ASP A 63 7.70 6.09 6.27
C ASP A 63 8.03 5.89 4.79
N GLY A 64 7.27 5.04 4.09
CA GLY A 64 7.41 4.84 2.65
C GLY A 64 7.14 6.10 1.84
N GLU A 65 6.02 6.77 2.10
CA GLU A 65 5.67 8.01 1.40
C GLU A 65 6.67 9.14 1.70
N LYS A 66 7.22 9.20 2.93
CA LYS A 66 8.28 10.15 3.29
C LYS A 66 9.58 9.87 2.53
N LYS A 67 9.93 8.61 2.30
CA LYS A 67 11.15 8.23 1.58
C LYS A 67 11.06 8.50 0.08
N TYR A 68 9.97 8.09 -0.56
CA TYR A 68 9.84 8.11 -2.02
C TYR A 68 9.08 9.34 -2.54
N GLY A 69 8.30 10.02 -1.69
CA GLY A 69 7.29 10.97 -2.13
C GLY A 69 6.06 10.27 -2.72
N PHE A 70 4.95 11.01 -2.82
CA PHE A 70 3.65 10.46 -3.24
C PHE A 70 3.74 9.69 -4.58
N ASP A 71 4.24 10.32 -5.65
CA ASP A 71 4.16 9.72 -6.99
C ASP A 71 4.98 8.43 -7.13
N VAL A 72 6.21 8.42 -6.58
CA VAL A 72 7.09 7.25 -6.66
C VAL A 72 6.65 6.17 -5.66
N TRP A 73 6.14 6.55 -4.49
CA TRP A 73 5.60 5.57 -3.54
C TRP A 73 4.41 4.82 -4.14
N TYR A 74 3.44 5.52 -4.74
CA TYR A 74 2.29 4.87 -5.38
C TYR A 74 2.70 4.00 -6.57
N ALA A 75 3.75 4.36 -7.29
CA ALA A 75 4.31 3.53 -8.35
C ALA A 75 4.89 2.20 -7.82
N GLY A 76 5.73 2.27 -6.79
CA GLY A 76 6.31 1.08 -6.16
C GLY A 76 5.29 0.26 -5.35
N HIS A 77 4.30 0.92 -4.76
CA HIS A 77 3.18 0.27 -4.11
C HIS A 77 2.36 -0.55 -5.12
N ARG A 78 2.05 0.05 -6.28
CA ARG A 78 1.29 -0.59 -7.33
C ARG A 78 2.06 -1.73 -7.98
N ASN A 79 3.29 -1.49 -8.44
CA ASN A 79 3.99 -2.43 -9.33
C ASN A 79 5.42 -2.78 -8.88
N GLY A 80 5.67 -2.73 -7.58
CA GLY A 80 6.94 -3.16 -6.99
C GLY A 80 8.15 -2.46 -7.60
N ALA A 81 9.24 -3.20 -7.77
CA ALA A 81 10.51 -2.66 -8.26
C ALA A 81 10.37 -2.07 -9.67
N SER A 82 9.62 -2.73 -10.55
CA SER A 82 9.36 -2.24 -11.91
C SER A 82 8.57 -0.94 -11.94
N GLY A 83 7.69 -0.71 -10.95
CA GLY A 83 7.00 0.56 -10.77
C GLY A 83 7.95 1.68 -10.34
N LEU A 84 8.95 1.39 -9.51
CA LEU A 84 9.98 2.38 -9.15
C LEU A 84 10.86 2.75 -10.35
N GLU A 85 11.16 1.80 -11.23
CA GLU A 85 11.92 2.04 -12.46
C GLU A 85 11.12 2.84 -13.50
N ASN A 86 9.81 2.60 -13.59
CA ASN A 86 8.92 3.29 -14.53
C ASN A 86 7.63 3.81 -13.84
N PRO A 87 7.70 4.96 -13.14
CA PRO A 87 6.63 5.40 -12.25
C PRO A 87 5.41 6.05 -12.94
N ASN A 88 5.44 6.17 -14.26
CA ASN A 88 4.47 6.93 -15.04
C ASN A 88 3.71 6.09 -16.07
N THR A 89 3.66 4.76 -15.89
CA THR A 89 2.81 3.91 -16.73
C THR A 89 1.33 4.28 -16.59
N GLN A 90 0.53 3.96 -17.61
CA GLN A 90 -0.91 4.22 -17.57
C GLN A 90 -1.60 3.52 -16.39
N ASP A 91 -1.20 2.29 -16.07
CA ASP A 91 -1.71 1.54 -14.92
C ASP A 91 -1.47 2.27 -13.59
N ILE A 92 -0.23 2.72 -13.36
CA ILE A 92 0.15 3.46 -12.16
C ILE A 92 -0.61 4.80 -12.09
N ASN A 93 -0.77 5.49 -13.21
CA ASN A 93 -1.51 6.75 -13.26
C ASN A 93 -3.02 6.56 -13.02
N ASN A 94 -3.61 5.46 -13.49
CA ASN A 94 -4.99 5.08 -13.20
C ASN A 94 -5.16 4.82 -11.70
N TYR A 95 -4.25 4.04 -11.10
CA TYR A 95 -4.26 3.75 -9.66
C TYR A 95 -4.14 5.03 -8.81
N LYS A 96 -3.17 5.91 -9.13
CA LYS A 96 -3.02 7.23 -8.45
C LYS A 96 -4.27 8.10 -8.58
N SER A 97 -4.87 8.13 -9.77
CA SER A 97 -6.09 8.91 -10.03
C SER A 97 -7.29 8.39 -9.25
N ALA A 98 -7.46 7.07 -9.17
CA ALA A 98 -8.51 6.43 -8.37
C ALA A 98 -8.39 6.80 -6.89
N VAL A 99 -7.17 6.75 -6.34
CA VAL A 99 -6.90 7.11 -4.94
C VAL A 99 -7.20 8.59 -4.69
N LYS A 100 -6.74 9.49 -5.57
CA LYS A 100 -7.03 10.94 -5.48
C LYS A 100 -8.53 11.21 -5.53
N TRP A 101 -9.27 10.50 -6.38
CA TRP A 101 -10.73 10.64 -6.47
C TRP A 101 -11.43 10.14 -5.20
N ILE A 102 -11.05 8.98 -4.65
CA ILE A 102 -11.62 8.47 -3.39
C ILE A 102 -11.36 9.47 -2.27
N LYS A 103 -10.12 9.99 -2.17
CA LYS A 103 -9.76 11.04 -1.22
C LYS A 103 -10.67 12.26 -1.36
N SER A 104 -10.89 12.75 -2.58
CA SER A 104 -11.76 13.91 -2.79
C SER A 104 -13.20 13.66 -2.39
N GLN A 105 -13.71 12.42 -2.50
CA GLN A 105 -15.04 12.08 -2.01
C GLN A 105 -15.11 12.12 -0.48
N ILE A 106 -14.14 11.50 0.21
CA ILE A 106 -14.06 11.49 1.68
C ILE A 106 -13.91 12.92 2.24
N GLU A 107 -13.14 13.78 1.57
CA GLU A 107 -12.91 15.16 2.00
C GLU A 107 -14.07 16.11 1.64
N SER A 108 -15.01 15.69 0.78
CA SER A 108 -16.11 16.55 0.31
C SER A 108 -17.16 16.86 1.38
N ASP A 109 -17.32 15.99 2.37
CA ASP A 109 -18.27 16.14 3.47
C ASP A 109 -17.74 15.39 4.70
N LYS A 110 -17.70 16.06 5.86
CA LYS A 110 -17.18 15.49 7.11
C LYS A 110 -17.92 14.21 7.52
N LYS A 111 -19.18 14.02 7.12
CA LYS A 111 -19.93 12.80 7.43
C LYS A 111 -19.23 11.55 6.88
N TYR A 112 -18.56 11.65 5.73
CA TYR A 112 -17.88 10.54 5.07
C TYR A 112 -16.59 10.08 5.78
N GLN A 113 -16.17 10.79 6.83
CA GLN A 113 -15.04 10.37 7.66
C GLN A 113 -15.47 9.47 8.83
N SER A 114 -16.77 9.24 9.00
CA SER A 114 -17.32 8.47 10.12
C SER A 114 -18.57 7.65 9.80
N ASP A 115 -19.19 7.81 8.64
CA ASP A 115 -20.31 6.98 8.20
C ASP A 115 -19.84 5.68 7.55
N ASP A 116 -20.81 4.85 7.13
CA ASP A 116 -20.54 3.55 6.50
C ASP A 116 -20.40 3.64 4.97
N THR A 117 -20.28 4.85 4.41
CA THR A 117 -20.21 5.03 2.95
C THR A 117 -18.84 4.59 2.42
N ARG A 118 -18.82 3.58 1.55
CA ARG A 118 -17.62 3.15 0.84
C ARG A 118 -17.59 3.68 -0.60
N PHE A 119 -16.73 4.67 -0.86
CA PHE A 119 -16.37 5.04 -2.22
C PHE A 119 -15.40 4.01 -2.82
N TRP A 120 -15.63 3.63 -4.07
CA TRP A 120 -14.80 2.66 -4.77
C TRP A 120 -14.65 3.04 -6.24
N VAL A 121 -13.55 2.60 -6.83
CA VAL A 121 -13.25 2.72 -8.25
C VAL A 121 -12.77 1.35 -8.70
N ASP A 122 -13.23 0.88 -9.86
CA ASP A 122 -12.71 -0.34 -10.44
C ASP A 122 -11.29 -0.11 -10.98
N VAL A 123 -10.31 -0.75 -10.34
CA VAL A 123 -8.91 -0.76 -10.77
C VAL A 123 -8.50 -2.22 -10.86
N VAL A 124 -8.17 -2.65 -12.07
CA VAL A 124 -7.83 -4.05 -12.37
C VAL A 124 -6.72 -4.55 -11.46
N ALA A 125 -6.85 -5.77 -10.92
CA ALA A 125 -5.81 -6.38 -10.10
C ALA A 125 -4.59 -6.80 -10.95
N ILE A 126 -3.39 -6.77 -10.36
CA ILE A 126 -2.14 -7.25 -10.96
C ILE A 126 -1.36 -8.14 -10.00
#